data_AF-A0A7J4NRK1-F1
#
_entry.id   AF-A0A7J4NRK1-F1
#
_cell.length_a   1.000
_cell.length_b   1.000
_cell.length_c   1.000
_cell.angle_alpha   90.00
_cell.angle_beta   90.00
_cell.angle_gamma   90.00
#
_symmetry.space_group_name_H-M   'P 1'
#
loop_
_entity.id
_entity.type
_entity.pdbx_description
1 polymer ?
#
loop_
_entity_poly.entity_id
_entity_poly.type
_entity_poly.pdbx_seq_one_letter_code
_entity_poly.pdbx_strand_id
1 'polypeptide(L)'
;FSLPPARWIFLRPAAFSWSKNIGLPVALIFILISASVAPTLLATSNLPDSEERLIDDLIDKRLDAIVTSIESGDPDFSNGFFATQPGERFRLRLHVDGIHPTGDGRYQIQTEELKDIDIDRAIFDAMRTSGLNEGEQVLFVLQAGRLLSLDLLMLEASLVVKELPIGDVIHIDWTMIKSAGQGSVNDRAWMTRPATVDSNDWARFTTRLIPEMISISYCDCGLDAVDVSIRTNLLHTAEITPDIEGIRGASDPTPMTLTFITLGYGTLLVLLAVTWYSEKVARKVAENYV
;
A
#
# COMPACT_ATOMS: atom_id res chain seq x y z
N PHE A 1 -35.41 44.65 5.23
CA PHE A 1 -35.81 43.44 5.97
C PHE A 1 -35.88 42.25 5.01
N SER A 2 -34.74 41.61 4.78
CA SER A 2 -34.64 40.39 3.99
C SER A 2 -35.19 39.23 4.82
N LEU A 3 -36.37 38.74 4.46
CA LEU A 3 -36.89 37.50 5.02
C LEU A 3 -35.93 36.34 4.66
N PRO A 4 -35.66 35.40 5.57
CA PRO A 4 -34.77 34.29 5.30
C PRO A 4 -35.31 33.44 4.13
N PRO A 5 -34.44 32.89 3.26
CA PRO A 5 -34.83 32.16 2.06
C PRO A 5 -35.77 30.98 2.35
N ALA A 6 -35.67 30.40 3.55
CA ALA A 6 -36.55 29.34 4.04
C ALA A 6 -38.04 29.75 4.06
N ARG A 7 -38.37 31.02 4.29
CA ARG A 7 -39.77 31.48 4.39
C ARG A 7 -40.44 31.62 3.02
N TRP A 8 -39.66 31.88 1.97
CA TRP A 8 -40.16 31.92 0.58
C TRP A 8 -40.65 30.54 0.11
N ILE A 9 -40.00 29.47 0.59
CA ILE A 9 -40.31 28.09 0.22
C ILE A 9 -41.73 27.70 0.67
N PHE A 10 -42.22 28.25 1.79
CA PHE A 10 -43.54 27.89 2.34
C PHE A 10 -44.72 28.74 1.81
N LEU A 11 -44.47 29.89 1.18
CA LEU A 11 -45.51 30.88 0.86
C LEU A 11 -46.09 30.77 -0.57
N ARG A 12 -45.51 29.97 -1.47
CA ARG A 12 -46.03 29.77 -2.84
C ARG A 12 -46.08 28.30 -3.25
N PRO A 13 -47.17 27.57 -2.95
CA PRO A 13 -47.33 26.16 -3.34
C PRO A 13 -47.36 25.97 -4.87
N ALA A 14 -47.89 26.95 -5.63
CA ALA A 14 -48.07 26.87 -7.08
C ALA A 14 -46.77 27.03 -7.89
N ALA A 15 -45.72 27.64 -7.32
CA ALA A 15 -44.40 27.73 -7.97
C ALA A 15 -43.58 26.42 -7.83
N PHE A 16 -44.09 25.45 -7.08
CA PHE A 16 -43.40 24.22 -6.70
C PHE A 16 -43.77 23.01 -7.59
N SER A 17 -44.54 23.16 -8.66
CA SER A 17 -44.70 22.06 -9.65
C SER A 17 -43.37 21.73 -10.35
N TRP A 18 -42.45 22.70 -10.43
CA TRP A 18 -41.10 22.57 -10.97
C TRP A 18 -40.18 21.72 -10.07
N SER A 19 -40.49 21.60 -8.77
CA SER A 19 -39.64 20.88 -7.80
C SER A 19 -39.80 19.36 -7.83
N LYS A 20 -40.98 18.83 -8.21
CA LYS A 20 -41.14 17.37 -8.41
C LYS A 20 -40.38 16.92 -9.65
N ASN A 21 -40.48 17.68 -10.73
CA ASN A 21 -39.87 17.33 -12.02
C ASN A 21 -38.35 17.50 -12.05
N ILE A 22 -37.78 18.31 -11.15
CA ILE A 22 -36.32 18.52 -11.06
C ILE A 22 -35.72 17.91 -9.79
N GLY A 23 -36.39 18.01 -8.65
CA GLY A 23 -35.89 17.52 -7.38
C GLY A 23 -35.79 15.99 -7.34
N LEU A 24 -36.77 15.27 -7.91
CA LEU A 24 -36.76 13.82 -7.96
C LEU A 24 -35.61 13.26 -8.83
N PRO A 25 -35.35 13.75 -10.06
CA PRO A 25 -34.19 13.30 -10.82
C PRO A 25 -32.86 13.73 -10.19
N VAL A 26 -32.76 14.90 -9.56
CA VAL A 26 -31.55 15.32 -8.84
C VAL A 26 -31.26 14.40 -7.64
N ALA A 27 -32.28 14.06 -6.86
CA ALA A 27 -32.14 13.12 -5.75
C ALA A 27 -31.72 11.73 -6.25
N LEU A 28 -32.33 11.26 -7.34
CA LEU A 28 -31.98 10.00 -7.99
C LEU A 28 -30.51 10.01 -8.45
N ILE A 29 -30.05 11.08 -9.07
CA ILE A 29 -28.64 11.23 -9.51
C ILE A 29 -27.69 11.11 -8.32
N PHE A 30 -27.95 11.81 -7.21
CA PHE A 30 -27.08 11.72 -6.03
C PHE A 30 -27.02 10.30 -5.43
N ILE A 31 -28.17 9.62 -5.38
CA ILE A 31 -28.23 8.23 -4.91
C ILE A 31 -27.46 7.30 -5.86
N LEU A 32 -27.65 7.45 -7.17
CA LEU A 32 -26.93 6.66 -8.17
C LEU A 32 -25.42 6.88 -8.10
N ILE A 33 -24.98 8.14 -7.99
CA ILE A 33 -23.56 8.47 -7.83
C ILE A 33 -23.02 7.82 -6.55
N SER A 34 -23.75 7.90 -5.43
CA SER A 34 -23.29 7.30 -4.17
C SER A 34 -23.06 5.79 -4.25
N ALA A 35 -23.87 5.08 -5.05
CA ALA A 35 -23.73 3.65 -5.27
C ALA A 35 -22.53 3.29 -6.16
N SER A 36 -22.17 4.17 -7.11
CA SER A 36 -21.04 3.94 -8.02
C SER A 36 -19.70 4.39 -7.46
N VAL A 37 -19.66 5.41 -6.59
CA VAL A 37 -18.40 5.98 -6.07
C VAL A 37 -17.54 4.93 -5.37
N ALA A 38 -18.11 4.12 -4.48
CA ALA A 38 -17.32 3.16 -3.70
C ALA A 38 -16.67 2.06 -4.58
N PRO A 39 -17.40 1.33 -5.44
CA PRO A 39 -16.79 0.36 -6.35
C PRO A 39 -15.77 0.98 -7.30
N THR A 40 -16.04 2.19 -7.83
CA THR A 40 -15.09 2.84 -8.73
C THR A 40 -13.81 3.23 -8.02
N LEU A 41 -13.89 3.80 -6.81
CA LEU A 41 -12.71 4.22 -6.05
C LEU A 41 -11.80 3.01 -5.73
N LEU A 42 -12.42 1.90 -5.28
CA LEU A 42 -11.72 0.63 -5.03
C LEU A 42 -11.11 0.04 -6.31
N ALA A 43 -11.85 0.08 -7.42
CA ALA A 43 -11.33 -0.42 -8.69
C ALA A 43 -10.15 0.42 -9.20
N THR A 44 -10.20 1.74 -9.02
CA THR A 44 -9.13 2.64 -9.46
C THR A 44 -7.90 2.57 -8.58
N SER A 45 -8.05 2.31 -7.28
CA SER A 45 -6.90 2.12 -6.40
C SER A 45 -6.14 0.85 -6.75
N ASN A 46 -6.81 -0.20 -7.23
CA ASN A 46 -6.14 -1.44 -7.59
C ASN A 46 -5.37 -1.36 -8.93
N LEU A 47 -5.47 -0.25 -9.65
CA LEU A 47 -4.74 -0.06 -10.89
C LEU A 47 -3.25 0.19 -10.61
N PRO A 48 -2.34 -0.42 -11.39
CA PRO A 48 -0.92 -0.16 -11.24
C PRO A 48 -0.59 1.28 -11.62
N ASP A 49 0.28 1.93 -10.84
CA ASP A 49 0.91 3.18 -11.27
C ASP A 49 2.00 2.87 -12.32
N SER A 50 2.23 3.82 -13.22
CA SER A 50 3.14 3.70 -14.37
C SER A 50 4.61 3.44 -14.03
N GLU A 51 5.02 3.68 -12.77
CA GLU A 51 6.38 3.41 -12.28
C GLU A 51 6.41 2.37 -11.15
N GLU A 52 5.28 1.72 -10.84
CA GLU A 52 5.25 0.65 -9.84
C GLU A 52 5.87 -0.64 -10.39
N ARG A 53 6.65 -1.30 -9.53
CA ARG A 53 7.28 -2.59 -9.83
C ARG A 53 6.60 -3.72 -9.08
N LEU A 54 6.67 -4.92 -9.64
CA LEU A 54 6.33 -6.14 -8.93
C LEU A 54 7.53 -6.58 -8.07
N ILE A 55 7.29 -7.52 -7.14
CA ILE A 55 8.39 -8.06 -6.33
C ILE A 55 9.44 -8.72 -7.22
N ASP A 56 9.02 -9.45 -8.26
CA ASP A 56 9.91 -10.15 -9.20
C ASP A 56 10.87 -9.17 -9.89
N ASP A 57 10.37 -8.01 -10.33
CA ASP A 57 11.20 -6.97 -10.95
C ASP A 57 12.26 -6.42 -9.98
N LEU A 58 11.97 -6.39 -8.68
CA LEU A 58 12.93 -5.96 -7.65
C LEU A 58 13.95 -7.05 -7.33
N ILE A 59 13.54 -8.32 -7.36
CA ILE A 59 14.43 -9.47 -7.24
C ILE A 59 15.41 -9.47 -8.41
N ASP A 60 14.92 -9.35 -9.64
CA ASP A 60 15.76 -9.28 -10.84
C ASP A 60 16.74 -8.10 -10.77
N LYS A 61 16.25 -6.90 -10.42
CA LYS A 61 17.11 -5.72 -10.20
C LYS A 61 18.21 -6.02 -9.17
N ARG A 62 17.88 -6.71 -8.09
CA ARG A 62 18.84 -7.05 -7.03
C ARG A 62 19.91 -8.01 -7.57
N LEU A 63 19.51 -9.05 -8.27
CA LEU A 63 20.43 -10.06 -8.82
C LEU A 63 21.36 -9.44 -9.87
N ASP A 64 20.83 -8.63 -10.79
CA ASP A 64 21.61 -7.89 -11.78
C ASP A 64 22.64 -6.94 -11.13
N ALA A 65 22.25 -6.26 -10.06
CA ALA A 65 23.16 -5.39 -9.32
C ALA A 65 24.28 -6.15 -8.63
N ILE A 66 24.04 -7.39 -8.19
CA ILE A 66 25.08 -8.25 -7.60
C ILE A 66 26.05 -8.71 -8.69
N VAL A 67 25.56 -9.14 -9.86
CA VAL A 67 26.43 -9.46 -11.01
C VAL A 67 27.33 -8.26 -11.34
N THR A 68 26.73 -7.08 -11.49
CA THR A 68 27.46 -5.83 -11.79
C THR A 68 28.49 -5.50 -10.70
N SER A 69 28.15 -5.73 -9.44
CA SER A 69 29.03 -5.52 -8.28
C SER A 69 30.27 -6.43 -8.33
N ILE A 70 30.09 -7.69 -8.72
CA ILE A 70 31.18 -8.67 -8.87
C ILE A 70 32.08 -8.28 -10.04
N GLU A 71 31.52 -7.98 -11.21
CA GLU A 71 32.28 -7.61 -12.41
C GLU A 71 33.08 -6.32 -12.23
N SER A 72 32.48 -5.32 -11.57
CA SER A 72 33.11 -4.02 -11.31
C SER A 72 34.08 -4.04 -10.12
N GLY A 73 33.98 -5.04 -9.24
CA GLY A 73 34.70 -5.09 -7.97
C GLY A 73 34.25 -4.03 -6.96
N ASP A 74 33.08 -3.42 -7.14
CA ASP A 74 32.49 -2.45 -6.21
C ASP A 74 31.33 -3.09 -5.42
N PRO A 75 31.56 -3.53 -4.16
CA PRO A 75 30.52 -4.15 -3.34
C PRO A 75 29.37 -3.18 -3.04
N ASP A 76 29.64 -1.88 -2.93
CA ASP A 76 28.64 -0.88 -2.52
C ASP A 76 27.54 -0.67 -3.55
N PHE A 77 27.79 -1.04 -4.81
CA PHE A 77 26.82 -0.94 -5.90
C PHE A 77 25.54 -1.74 -5.62
N SER A 78 25.67 -2.92 -5.01
CA SER A 78 24.52 -3.79 -4.71
C SER A 78 23.93 -3.55 -3.32
N ASN A 79 24.59 -2.79 -2.44
CA ASN A 79 24.30 -2.77 -0.99
C ASN A 79 23.07 -1.93 -0.59
N GLY A 80 22.43 -1.22 -1.51
CA GLY A 80 21.13 -0.57 -1.26
C GLY A 80 20.01 -1.59 -0.98
N PHE A 81 18.89 -1.17 -0.39
CA PHE A 81 17.71 -2.02 -0.24
C PHE A 81 17.13 -2.36 -1.62
N PHE A 82 17.03 -3.64 -1.98
CA PHE A 82 16.76 -4.12 -3.36
C PHE A 82 17.62 -3.40 -4.42
N ALA A 83 18.91 -3.17 -4.10
CA ALA A 83 19.84 -2.40 -4.93
C ALA A 83 19.32 -1.00 -5.34
N THR A 84 18.44 -0.41 -4.55
CA THR A 84 17.89 0.94 -4.79
C THR A 84 18.90 1.99 -4.37
N GLN A 85 19.19 2.92 -5.28
CA GLN A 85 20.21 3.96 -5.06
C GLN A 85 19.66 5.16 -4.26
N PRO A 86 20.52 5.93 -3.57
CA PRO A 86 20.09 7.17 -2.94
C PRO A 86 19.51 8.15 -3.96
N GLY A 87 18.32 8.67 -3.68
CA GLY A 87 17.55 9.56 -4.57
C GLY A 87 16.55 8.84 -5.47
N GLU A 88 16.63 7.51 -5.58
CA GLU A 88 15.65 6.71 -6.31
C GLU A 88 14.37 6.50 -5.48
N ARG A 89 13.24 6.29 -6.16
CA ARG A 89 11.98 5.92 -5.52
C ARG A 89 11.80 4.41 -5.55
N PHE A 90 11.65 3.81 -4.39
CA PHE A 90 11.24 2.42 -4.25
C PHE A 90 9.71 2.37 -4.34
N ARG A 91 9.19 1.86 -5.46
CA ARG A 91 7.75 1.71 -5.70
C ARG A 91 7.40 0.26 -5.93
N LEU A 92 6.53 -0.28 -5.09
CA LEU A 92 6.18 -1.70 -5.09
C LEU A 92 4.68 -1.86 -4.88
N ARG A 93 4.07 -2.74 -5.67
CA ARG A 93 2.67 -3.14 -5.52
C ARG A 93 2.61 -4.57 -4.96
N LEU A 94 1.84 -4.77 -3.90
CA LEU A 94 1.64 -6.07 -3.25
C LEU A 94 0.17 -6.37 -3.03
N HIS A 95 -0.20 -7.66 -3.04
CA HIS A 95 -1.54 -8.13 -2.72
C HIS A 95 -1.59 -8.60 -1.26
N VAL A 96 -2.63 -8.18 -0.54
CA VAL A 96 -2.81 -8.49 0.88
C VAL A 96 -3.44 -9.87 1.04
N ASP A 97 -2.71 -10.82 1.65
CA ASP A 97 -3.23 -12.16 2.05
C ASP A 97 -3.89 -12.09 3.43
N GLY A 98 -3.34 -11.28 4.34
CA GLY A 98 -3.80 -11.21 5.71
C GLY A 98 -3.36 -9.95 6.44
N ILE A 99 -4.10 -9.59 7.49
CA ILE A 99 -3.76 -8.46 8.35
C ILE A 99 -3.91 -8.89 9.81
N HIS A 100 -2.83 -8.69 10.59
CA HIS A 100 -2.77 -9.12 11.99
C HIS A 100 -2.49 -7.94 12.91
N PRO A 101 -3.25 -7.77 14.01
CA PRO A 101 -2.94 -6.74 14.99
C PRO A 101 -1.65 -7.09 15.72
N THR A 102 -0.78 -6.10 15.89
CA THR A 102 0.55 -6.28 16.51
C THR A 102 0.54 -6.12 18.03
N GLY A 103 -0.58 -5.66 18.60
CA GLY A 103 -0.76 -5.46 20.04
C GLY A 103 -0.39 -4.07 20.57
N ASP A 104 0.29 -3.24 19.76
CA ASP A 104 0.65 -1.84 20.05
C ASP A 104 -0.27 -0.83 19.33
N GLY A 105 -1.39 -1.29 18.78
CA GLY A 105 -2.35 -0.46 18.03
C GLY A 105 -2.05 -0.34 16.54
N ARG A 106 -1.03 -1.02 16.04
CA ARG A 106 -0.73 -1.14 14.60
C ARG A 106 -1.14 -2.50 14.04
N TYR A 107 -0.95 -2.65 12.75
CA TYR A 107 -1.31 -3.83 11.98
C TYR A 107 -0.12 -4.27 11.12
N GLN A 108 0.23 -5.55 11.21
CA GLN A 108 1.18 -6.19 10.31
C GLN A 108 0.41 -6.70 9.09
N ILE A 109 0.84 -6.30 7.90
CA ILE A 109 0.30 -6.79 6.63
C ILE A 109 1.12 -8.01 6.21
N GLN A 110 0.41 -9.06 5.82
CA GLN A 110 0.96 -10.23 5.12
C GLN A 110 0.53 -10.16 3.67
N THR A 111 1.45 -10.45 2.77
CA THR A 111 1.21 -10.34 1.33
C THR A 111 1.37 -11.69 0.65
N GLU A 112 0.59 -11.90 -0.41
CA GLU A 112 0.60 -13.16 -1.17
C GLU A 112 1.98 -13.39 -1.79
N GLU A 113 2.58 -12.35 -2.34
CA GLU A 113 3.83 -12.49 -3.09
C GLU A 113 5.00 -12.92 -2.22
N LEU A 114 5.06 -12.51 -0.95
CA LEU A 114 6.18 -12.85 -0.05
C LEU A 114 6.13 -14.31 0.42
N LYS A 115 4.98 -14.98 0.28
CA LYS A 115 4.75 -16.36 0.74
C LYS A 115 5.29 -17.40 -0.24
N ASP A 116 5.23 -17.09 -1.53
CA ASP A 116 5.47 -18.05 -2.61
C ASP A 116 6.76 -17.76 -3.40
N ILE A 117 7.71 -17.01 -2.81
CA ILE A 117 8.99 -16.69 -3.45
C ILE A 117 9.92 -17.91 -3.42
N ASP A 118 10.28 -18.38 -4.60
CA ASP A 118 11.33 -19.39 -4.81
C ASP A 118 12.68 -18.69 -5.03
N ILE A 119 13.33 -18.34 -3.92
CA ILE A 119 14.62 -17.64 -3.88
C ILE A 119 15.70 -18.43 -4.64
N ASP A 120 15.74 -19.74 -4.43
CA ASP A 120 16.73 -20.64 -5.03
C ASP A 120 16.64 -20.57 -6.55
N ARG A 121 15.42 -20.74 -7.09
CA ARG A 121 15.19 -20.67 -8.52
C ARG A 121 15.58 -19.32 -9.10
N ALA A 122 15.20 -18.21 -8.45
CA ALA A 122 15.56 -16.88 -8.93
C ALA A 122 17.08 -16.69 -9.01
N ILE A 123 17.81 -17.12 -7.96
CA ILE A 123 19.28 -17.04 -7.92
C ILE A 123 19.89 -17.89 -9.02
N PHE A 124 19.49 -19.16 -9.18
CA PHE A 124 20.11 -20.04 -10.17
C PHE A 124 19.77 -19.66 -11.61
N ASP A 125 18.56 -19.17 -11.87
CA ASP A 125 18.19 -18.66 -13.19
C ASP A 125 19.05 -17.44 -13.56
N ALA A 126 19.26 -16.49 -12.64
CA ALA A 126 20.14 -15.35 -12.84
C ALA A 126 21.63 -15.74 -12.96
N MET A 127 22.10 -16.68 -12.14
CA MET A 127 23.48 -17.18 -12.22
C MET A 127 23.78 -17.75 -13.61
N ARG A 128 22.85 -18.54 -14.17
CA ARG A 128 23.00 -19.20 -15.47
C ARG A 128 23.06 -18.20 -16.63
N THR A 129 22.38 -17.05 -16.52
CA THR A 129 22.34 -16.02 -17.58
C THR A 129 23.41 -14.95 -17.40
N SER A 130 24.02 -14.84 -16.21
CA SER A 130 24.99 -13.79 -15.85
C SER A 130 26.30 -13.82 -16.65
N GLY A 131 26.73 -14.98 -17.15
CA GLY A 131 28.03 -15.14 -17.83
C GLY A 131 29.25 -15.13 -16.90
N LEU A 132 29.05 -15.18 -15.58
CA LEU A 132 30.12 -15.26 -14.58
C LEU A 132 30.93 -16.56 -14.68
N ASN A 133 32.22 -16.52 -14.33
CA ASN A 133 33.06 -17.72 -14.24
C ASN A 133 32.76 -18.54 -12.97
N GLU A 134 33.22 -19.79 -12.89
CA GLU A 134 32.93 -20.71 -11.77
C GLU A 134 33.19 -20.12 -10.36
N GLY A 135 34.34 -19.44 -10.17
CA GLY A 135 34.64 -18.79 -8.88
C GLY A 135 33.74 -17.59 -8.57
N GLU A 136 33.32 -16.85 -9.60
CA GLU A 136 32.42 -15.69 -9.48
C GLU A 136 30.97 -16.14 -9.26
N GLN A 137 30.57 -17.27 -9.83
CA GLN A 137 29.26 -17.89 -9.62
C GLN A 137 29.06 -18.29 -8.15
N VAL A 138 30.07 -18.89 -7.51
CA VAL A 138 30.02 -19.22 -6.07
C VAL A 138 29.85 -17.95 -5.24
N LEU A 139 30.62 -16.89 -5.55
CA LEU A 139 30.50 -15.60 -4.88
C LEU A 139 29.11 -15.00 -5.07
N PHE A 140 28.58 -15.05 -6.30
CA PHE A 140 27.25 -14.58 -6.65
C PHE A 140 26.17 -15.30 -5.84
N VAL A 141 26.16 -16.63 -5.80
CA VAL A 141 25.14 -17.40 -5.06
C VAL A 141 25.15 -17.05 -3.57
N LEU A 142 26.34 -16.97 -2.96
CA LEU A 142 26.47 -16.60 -1.55
C LEU A 142 25.99 -15.17 -1.27
N GLN A 143 26.36 -14.21 -2.12
CA GLN A 143 25.98 -12.81 -1.95
C GLN A 143 24.48 -12.60 -2.22
N ALA A 144 23.94 -13.24 -3.26
CA ALA A 144 22.53 -13.21 -3.62
C ALA A 144 21.66 -13.81 -2.52
N GLY A 145 22.00 -15.02 -2.05
CA GLY A 145 21.26 -15.67 -0.96
C GLY A 145 21.21 -14.81 0.29
N ARG A 146 22.34 -14.18 0.68
CA ARG A 146 22.40 -13.31 1.86
C ARG A 146 21.55 -12.07 1.67
N LEU A 147 21.80 -11.32 0.60
CA LEU A 147 21.26 -9.99 0.43
C LEU A 147 19.77 -10.02 0.07
N LEU A 148 19.34 -10.97 -0.74
CA LEU A 148 17.93 -11.13 -1.10
C LEU A 148 17.10 -11.57 0.11
N SER A 149 17.61 -12.53 0.91
CA SER A 149 16.93 -12.94 2.14
C SER A 149 16.79 -11.78 3.13
N LEU A 150 17.83 -10.96 3.27
CA LEU A 150 17.78 -9.76 4.10
C LEU A 150 16.77 -8.74 3.56
N ASP A 151 16.75 -8.47 2.26
CA ASP A 151 15.79 -7.55 1.67
C ASP A 151 14.34 -8.02 1.84
N LEU A 152 14.05 -9.31 1.66
CA LEU A 152 12.71 -9.86 1.86
C LEU A 152 12.27 -9.79 3.33
N LEU A 153 13.17 -10.12 4.26
CA LEU A 153 12.93 -9.99 5.70
C LEU A 153 12.67 -8.52 6.09
N MET A 154 13.47 -7.59 5.55
CA MET A 154 13.30 -6.15 5.75
C MET A 154 11.98 -5.64 5.20
N LEU A 155 11.61 -6.09 4.00
CA LEU A 155 10.34 -5.75 3.40
C LEU A 155 9.19 -6.23 4.29
N GLU A 156 9.15 -7.52 4.65
CA GLU A 156 8.10 -8.06 5.53
C GLU A 156 8.01 -7.30 6.86
N ALA A 157 9.14 -7.09 7.54
CA ALA A 157 9.18 -6.38 8.82
C ALA A 157 8.77 -4.90 8.73
N SER A 158 8.88 -4.30 7.55
CA SER A 158 8.49 -2.91 7.28
C SER A 158 7.00 -2.75 6.98
N LEU A 159 6.27 -3.83 6.69
CA LEU A 159 4.84 -3.82 6.38
C LEU A 159 3.95 -3.69 7.64
N VAL A 160 4.29 -2.74 8.50
CA VAL A 160 3.51 -2.37 9.69
C VAL A 160 2.85 -1.02 9.46
N VAL A 161 1.53 -0.98 9.53
CA VAL A 161 0.74 0.23 9.31
C VAL A 161 -0.11 0.59 10.52
N LYS A 162 -0.39 1.90 10.69
CA LYS A 162 -1.25 2.41 11.76
C LYS A 162 -2.73 2.25 11.45
N GLU A 163 -3.10 2.46 10.19
CA GLU A 163 -4.48 2.39 9.71
C GLU A 163 -4.66 1.16 8.84
N LEU A 164 -5.81 0.50 8.97
CA LEU A 164 -6.11 -0.68 8.19
C LEU A 164 -6.26 -0.30 6.71
N PRO A 165 -5.47 -0.88 5.79
CA PRO A 165 -5.65 -0.63 4.37
C PRO A 165 -7.02 -1.17 3.95
N ILE A 166 -7.68 -0.43 3.06
CA ILE A 166 -8.92 -0.86 2.44
C ILE A 166 -8.57 -1.47 1.09
N GLY A 167 -9.21 -2.59 0.74
CA GLY A 167 -8.93 -3.32 -0.49
C GLY A 167 -7.92 -4.45 -0.28
N ASP A 168 -7.58 -5.08 -1.39
CA ASP A 168 -6.72 -6.26 -1.53
C ASP A 168 -5.33 -5.92 -2.08
N VAL A 169 -5.10 -4.68 -2.48
CA VAL A 169 -3.82 -4.20 -3.01
C VAL A 169 -3.28 -3.07 -2.16
N ILE A 170 -1.98 -3.11 -1.86
CA ILE A 170 -1.24 -2.03 -1.25
C ILE A 170 -0.12 -1.54 -2.19
N HIS A 171 0.12 -0.25 -2.11
CA HIS A 171 1.12 0.48 -2.88
C HIS A 171 2.13 1.05 -1.92
N ILE A 172 3.39 0.72 -2.12
CA ILE A 172 4.53 1.22 -1.36
C ILE A 172 5.23 2.25 -2.23
N ASP A 173 5.46 3.43 -1.68
CA ASP A 173 6.16 4.52 -2.36
C ASP A 173 7.09 5.23 -1.38
N TRP A 174 8.37 4.85 -1.43
CA TRP A 174 9.42 5.42 -0.59
C TRP A 174 10.44 6.17 -1.43
N THR A 175 10.73 7.41 -1.01
CA THR A 175 11.92 8.09 -1.49
C THR A 175 13.12 7.59 -0.70
N MET A 176 14.08 6.96 -1.36
CA MET A 176 15.21 6.35 -0.70
C MET A 176 16.37 7.33 -0.56
N ILE A 177 16.98 7.38 0.62
CA ILE A 177 18.16 8.21 0.90
C ILE A 177 19.29 7.37 1.47
N LYS A 178 20.51 7.92 1.43
CA LYS A 178 21.70 7.23 1.91
C LYS A 178 21.61 6.91 3.41
N SER A 179 22.03 5.71 3.76
CA SER A 179 22.16 5.18 5.12
C SER A 179 23.59 4.70 5.36
N ALA A 180 23.97 4.49 6.62
CA ALA A 180 25.27 3.92 6.98
C ALA A 180 25.40 2.44 6.55
N GLY A 181 24.27 1.77 6.34
CA GLY A 181 24.19 0.33 6.15
C GLY A 181 24.46 -0.44 7.45
N GLN A 182 24.26 -1.75 7.40
CA GLN A 182 24.53 -2.65 8.52
C GLN A 182 25.43 -3.81 8.10
N GLY A 183 26.28 -4.27 9.01
CA GLY A 183 27.26 -5.33 8.76
C GLY A 183 28.70 -4.82 8.75
N SER A 184 29.60 -5.65 8.22
CA SER A 184 31.02 -5.30 8.08
C SER A 184 31.22 -4.22 7.01
N VAL A 185 32.33 -3.48 7.09
CA VAL A 185 32.68 -2.44 6.10
C VAL A 185 32.66 -2.96 4.67
N ASN A 186 33.02 -4.23 4.46
CA ASN A 186 33.11 -4.87 3.15
C ASN A 186 31.87 -5.71 2.78
N ASP A 187 30.84 -5.75 3.64
CA ASP A 187 29.65 -6.61 3.45
C ASP A 187 28.41 -5.96 4.08
N ARG A 188 28.16 -4.70 3.72
CA ARG A 188 27.04 -3.92 4.27
C ARG A 188 25.74 -4.27 3.54
N ALA A 189 24.65 -4.41 4.28
CA ALA A 189 23.29 -4.42 3.74
C ALA A 189 22.58 -3.10 4.02
N TRP A 190 21.55 -2.79 3.23
CA TRP A 190 20.63 -1.66 3.41
C TRP A 190 21.32 -0.30 3.56
N MET A 191 22.22 0.01 2.63
CA MET A 191 22.86 1.34 2.50
C MET A 191 21.90 2.44 2.04
N THR A 192 20.63 2.11 1.83
CA THR A 192 19.55 3.07 1.63
C THR A 192 18.42 2.83 2.62
N ARG A 193 17.66 3.89 2.89
CA ARG A 193 16.52 3.90 3.81
C ARG A 193 15.43 4.83 3.31
N PRO A 194 14.16 4.64 3.69
CA PRO A 194 13.11 5.62 3.42
C PRO A 194 13.46 6.98 4.05
N ALA A 195 13.20 8.05 3.31
CA ALA A 195 13.46 9.43 3.75
C ALA A 195 12.62 9.85 4.97
N THR A 196 11.48 9.20 5.17
CA THR A 196 10.50 9.46 6.23
C THR A 196 10.95 8.97 7.61
N VAL A 197 11.85 7.99 7.66
CA VAL A 197 12.36 7.39 8.91
C VAL A 197 13.59 8.18 9.40
N ASP A 198 13.82 8.34 10.70
CA ASP A 198 15.08 8.92 11.19
C ASP A 198 16.25 7.92 11.06
N SER A 199 17.47 8.43 10.90
CA SER A 199 18.68 7.60 10.87
C SER A 199 18.88 6.74 12.11
N ASN A 200 18.55 7.22 13.32
CA ASN A 200 18.73 6.48 14.55
C ASN A 200 17.68 5.37 14.72
N ASP A 201 16.44 5.67 14.33
CA ASP A 201 15.35 4.69 14.37
C ASP A 201 15.57 3.59 13.32
N TRP A 202 16.02 3.96 12.12
CA TRP A 202 16.43 3.00 11.09
C TRP A 202 17.58 2.12 11.57
N ALA A 203 18.61 2.70 12.20
CA ALA A 203 19.72 1.94 12.75
C ALA A 203 19.25 0.95 13.84
N ARG A 204 18.39 1.40 14.76
CA ARG A 204 17.83 0.55 15.81
C ARG A 204 17.01 -0.62 15.24
N PHE A 205 16.18 -0.33 14.24
CA PHE A 205 15.35 -1.31 13.56
C PHE A 205 16.20 -2.37 12.85
N THR A 206 17.10 -1.91 11.97
CA THR A 206 17.96 -2.78 11.17
C THR A 206 18.93 -3.61 12.02
N THR A 207 19.49 -3.08 13.11
CA THR A 207 20.34 -3.85 14.04
C THR A 207 19.59 -4.97 14.75
N ARG A 208 18.28 -4.81 15.01
CA ARG A 208 17.47 -5.86 15.66
C ARG A 208 16.90 -6.85 14.65
N LEU A 209 16.74 -6.44 13.40
CA LEU A 209 16.23 -7.29 12.34
C LEU A 209 17.28 -8.24 11.78
N ILE A 210 18.56 -7.84 11.77
CA ILE A 210 19.64 -8.69 11.28
C ILE A 210 19.69 -10.00 12.10
N PRO A 211 19.61 -11.16 11.43
CA PRO A 211 19.73 -12.45 12.09
C PRO A 211 21.09 -12.61 12.78
N GLU A 212 21.12 -13.36 13.88
CA GLU A 212 22.37 -13.69 14.57
C GLU A 212 23.27 -14.59 13.70
N MET A 213 22.65 -15.39 12.84
CA MET A 213 23.33 -16.28 11.91
C MET A 213 22.48 -16.47 10.67
N ILE A 214 23.11 -16.31 9.51
CA ILE A 214 22.60 -16.75 8.21
C ILE A 214 23.60 -17.79 7.70
N SER A 215 23.18 -19.05 7.62
CA SER A 215 23.97 -20.10 6.98
C SER A 215 23.42 -20.31 5.59
N ILE A 216 24.27 -20.17 4.57
CA ILE A 216 23.96 -20.44 3.17
C ILE A 216 24.84 -21.60 2.76
N SER A 217 24.24 -22.76 2.45
CA SER A 217 24.98 -23.87 1.87
C SER A 217 24.59 -24.04 0.41
N TYR A 218 25.59 -23.94 -0.45
CA TYR A 218 25.49 -24.30 -1.87
C TYR A 218 25.82 -25.79 -2.04
N CYS A 219 24.88 -26.55 -2.61
CA CYS A 219 25.03 -27.97 -2.86
C CYS A 219 25.04 -28.26 -4.36
N ASP A 220 26.22 -28.40 -4.98
CA ASP A 220 26.35 -28.84 -6.38
C ASP A 220 26.20 -30.38 -6.52
N CYS A 221 25.22 -30.97 -5.83
CA CYS A 221 25.08 -32.42 -5.69
C CYS A 221 24.17 -33.05 -6.77
N GLY A 222 23.90 -32.34 -7.86
CA GLY A 222 22.90 -32.70 -8.88
C GLY A 222 21.48 -32.18 -8.60
N LEU A 223 21.32 -31.31 -7.60
CA LEU A 223 20.14 -30.49 -7.34
C LEU A 223 20.63 -29.08 -7.05
N ASP A 224 20.26 -28.11 -7.89
CA ASP A 224 20.53 -26.70 -7.65
C ASP A 224 19.66 -26.23 -6.47
N ALA A 225 20.22 -26.29 -5.26
CA ALA A 225 19.52 -25.93 -4.01
C ALA A 225 20.40 -25.03 -3.14
N VAL A 226 19.78 -24.03 -2.53
CA VAL A 226 20.42 -23.15 -1.56
C VAL A 226 19.66 -23.29 -0.23
N ASP A 227 20.26 -23.97 0.74
CA ASP A 227 19.65 -24.02 2.09
C ASP A 227 20.03 -22.74 2.85
N VAL A 228 19.03 -21.92 3.16
CA VAL A 228 19.17 -20.69 3.95
C VAL A 228 18.62 -20.94 5.36
N SER A 229 19.51 -21.12 6.32
CA SER A 229 19.13 -21.20 7.73
C SER A 229 19.25 -19.83 8.39
N ILE A 230 18.11 -19.25 8.77
CA ILE A 230 18.02 -17.97 9.47
C ILE A 230 17.76 -18.22 10.95
N ARG A 231 18.71 -17.85 11.81
CA ARG A 231 18.45 -17.76 13.27
C ARG A 231 18.11 -16.31 13.60
N THR A 232 16.81 -16.04 13.67
CA THR A 232 16.30 -14.70 13.99
C THR A 232 16.64 -14.33 15.42
N ASN A 233 16.85 -13.04 15.66
CA ASN A 233 16.94 -12.52 17.01
C ASN A 233 15.53 -12.52 17.62
N LEU A 234 15.36 -13.15 18.79
CA LEU A 234 14.08 -13.25 19.55
C LEU A 234 13.50 -11.88 19.97
N LEU A 235 14.15 -10.78 19.60
CA LEU A 235 13.83 -9.43 20.02
C LEU A 235 13.10 -8.60 18.96
N HIS A 236 12.83 -9.09 17.75
CA HIS A 236 12.02 -8.34 16.79
C HIS A 236 10.53 -8.40 17.18
N THR A 237 10.04 -7.29 17.73
CA THR A 237 8.63 -7.04 18.01
C THR A 237 8.17 -5.88 17.15
N ALA A 238 6.88 -5.86 16.81
CA ALA A 238 6.31 -4.77 16.02
C ALA A 238 6.65 -3.38 16.60
N GLU A 239 6.71 -3.24 17.93
CA GLU A 239 7.10 -2.02 18.66
C GLU A 239 8.41 -1.38 18.16
N ILE A 240 9.32 -2.18 17.60
CA ILE A 240 10.65 -1.75 17.13
C ILE A 240 10.61 -1.23 15.70
N THR A 241 9.64 -1.70 14.90
CA THR A 241 9.46 -1.23 13.53
C THR A 241 9.15 0.26 13.56
N PRO A 242 9.94 1.11 12.88
CA PRO A 242 9.70 2.54 12.85
C PRO A 242 8.38 2.83 12.13
N ASP A 243 7.87 4.04 12.31
CA ASP A 243 6.73 4.50 11.53
C ASP A 243 7.21 4.84 10.12
N ILE A 244 6.85 4.00 9.16
CA ILE A 244 7.24 4.17 7.76
C ILE A 244 6.03 4.67 6.98
N GLU A 245 6.05 5.95 6.64
CA GLU A 245 5.05 6.51 5.74
C GLU A 245 5.28 6.04 4.29
N GLY A 246 4.23 6.04 3.47
CA GLY A 246 4.30 5.70 2.05
C GLY A 246 3.69 4.36 1.68
N ILE A 247 3.14 3.62 2.64
CA ILE A 247 2.28 2.45 2.38
C ILE A 247 0.83 2.94 2.29
N ARG A 248 0.18 2.70 1.15
CA ARG A 248 -1.20 3.15 0.90
C ARG A 248 -2.03 2.00 0.34
N GLY A 249 -3.22 1.79 0.89
CA GLY A 249 -4.25 0.96 0.27
C GLY A 249 -5.23 1.82 -0.53
N ALA A 250 -6.41 1.26 -0.84
CA ALA A 250 -7.50 2.04 -1.38
C ALA A 250 -7.91 3.17 -0.45
N SER A 251 -8.30 4.30 -1.03
CA SER A 251 -8.89 5.40 -0.28
C SER A 251 -10.24 4.97 0.30
N ASP A 252 -10.53 5.34 1.54
CA ASP A 252 -11.83 5.08 2.17
C ASP A 252 -12.96 5.79 1.39
N PRO A 253 -13.88 5.06 0.75
CA PRO A 253 -14.98 5.69 0.02
C PRO A 253 -16.08 6.20 0.96
N THR A 254 -16.11 5.78 2.23
CA THR A 254 -17.21 6.08 3.15
C THR A 254 -17.52 7.57 3.32
N PRO A 255 -16.57 8.52 3.48
CA PRO A 255 -16.90 9.94 3.63
C PRO A 255 -17.60 10.51 2.38
N MET A 256 -17.13 10.12 1.18
CA MET A 256 -17.70 10.61 -0.07
C MET A 256 -19.08 9.97 -0.32
N THR A 257 -19.21 8.67 -0.11
CA THR A 257 -20.49 7.94 -0.21
C THR A 257 -21.52 8.50 0.77
N LEU A 258 -21.15 8.75 2.03
CA LEU A 258 -22.03 9.31 3.04
C LEU A 258 -22.53 10.71 2.65
N THR A 259 -21.65 11.54 2.07
CA THR A 259 -22.01 12.88 1.61
C THR A 259 -23.06 12.82 0.49
N PHE A 260 -22.87 11.94 -0.49
CA PHE A 260 -23.84 11.79 -1.58
C PHE A 260 -25.16 11.15 -1.14
N ILE A 261 -25.12 10.15 -0.24
CA ILE A 261 -26.32 9.56 0.37
C ILE A 261 -27.11 10.63 1.14
N THR A 262 -26.46 11.40 2.01
CA THR A 262 -27.13 12.41 2.83
C THR A 262 -27.75 13.51 1.97
N LEU A 263 -27.10 13.93 0.88
CA LEU A 263 -27.68 14.87 -0.09
C LEU A 263 -28.88 14.25 -0.85
N GLY A 264 -28.77 13.01 -1.30
CA GLY A 264 -29.83 12.30 -2.02
C GLY A 264 -31.08 12.08 -1.15
N TYR A 265 -30.92 11.47 0.02
CA TYR A 265 -32.04 11.26 0.94
C TYR A 265 -32.55 12.55 1.57
N GLY A 266 -31.67 13.51 1.85
CA GLY A 266 -32.06 14.83 2.35
C GLY A 266 -32.96 15.58 1.38
N THR A 267 -32.65 15.55 0.08
CA THR A 267 -33.50 16.15 -0.95
C THR A 267 -34.86 15.42 -1.07
N LEU A 268 -34.90 14.09 -0.97
CA LEU A 268 -36.17 13.34 -0.92
C LEU A 268 -37.03 13.70 0.28
N LEU A 269 -36.45 13.80 1.47
CA LEU A 269 -37.18 14.16 2.69
C LEU A 269 -37.76 15.57 2.61
N VAL A 270 -37.02 16.53 2.07
CA VAL A 270 -37.50 17.90 1.83
C VAL A 270 -38.67 17.89 0.84
N LEU A 271 -38.56 17.15 -0.26
CA LEU A 271 -39.66 17.03 -1.23
C LEU A 271 -40.91 16.40 -0.60
N LEU A 272 -40.74 15.31 0.16
CA LEU A 272 -41.85 14.64 0.85
C LEU A 272 -42.53 15.60 1.83
N ALA A 273 -41.77 16.31 2.66
CA ALA A 273 -42.31 17.27 3.61
C ALA A 273 -43.11 18.40 2.92
N VAL A 274 -42.60 18.96 1.83
CA VAL A 274 -43.28 20.04 1.09
C VAL A 274 -44.55 19.51 0.41
N THR A 275 -44.51 18.34 -0.22
CA THR A 275 -45.69 17.75 -0.87
C THR A 275 -46.80 17.44 0.12
N TRP A 276 -46.45 16.83 1.26
CA TRP A 276 -47.38 16.54 2.34
C TRP A 276 -48.01 17.81 2.92
N TYR A 277 -47.22 18.88 3.10
CA TYR A 277 -47.75 20.16 3.54
C TYR A 277 -48.71 20.77 2.50
N SER A 278 -48.36 20.72 1.22
CA SER A 278 -49.20 21.24 0.14
C SER A 278 -50.54 20.50 0.04
N GLU A 279 -50.56 19.17 0.19
CA GLU A 279 -51.79 18.37 0.22
C GLU A 279 -52.66 18.72 1.42
N LYS A 280 -52.07 18.89 2.61
CA LYS A 280 -52.81 19.32 3.80
C LYS A 280 -53.47 20.69 3.63
N VAL A 281 -52.77 21.64 3.03
CA VAL A 281 -53.33 22.97 2.74
C VAL A 281 -54.46 22.86 1.71
N ALA A 282 -54.27 22.07 0.65
CA ALA A 282 -55.30 21.85 -0.36
C ALA A 282 -56.58 21.21 0.21
N ARG A 283 -56.45 20.21 1.10
CA ARG A 283 -57.60 19.59 1.78
C ARG A 283 -58.36 20.57 2.66
N LYS A 284 -57.66 21.40 3.45
CA LYS A 284 -58.31 22.44 4.28
C LYS A 284 -59.09 23.47 3.44
N VAL A 285 -58.58 23.81 2.26
CA VAL A 285 -59.30 24.70 1.34
C VAL A 285 -60.55 23.98 0.81
N ALA A 286 -60.44 22.72 0.38
CA ALA A 286 -61.58 21.95 -0.13
C ALA A 286 -62.69 21.75 0.93
N GLU A 287 -62.34 21.50 2.18
CA GLU A 287 -63.30 21.36 3.29
C GLU A 287 -64.02 22.68 3.63
N ASN A 288 -63.41 23.84 3.38
CA ASN A 288 -64.03 25.15 3.59
C ASN A 288 -64.97 25.59 2.45
N TYR A 289 -64.99 24.87 1.33
CA TYR A 289 -65.84 25.15 0.17
C TYR A 289 -67.04 24.18 0.04
N VAL A 290 -67.23 23.27 1.01
CA VAL A 290 -68.41 22.41 1.19
C VAL A 290 -69.23 22.95 2.35
#